data_AF-A0A7C2QHP5-F1
#
_entry.id   AF-A0A7C2QHP5-F1
#
_cell.length_a   1.000
_cell.length_b   1.000
_cell.length_c   1.000
_cell.angle_alpha   90.00
_cell.angle_beta   90.00
_cell.angle_gamma   90.00
#
_symmetry.space_group_name_H-M   'P 1'
#
loop_
_entity.id
_entity.type
_entity.pdbx_description
1 polymer ?
#
loop_
_entity_poly.entity_id
_entity_poly.type
_entity_poly.pdbx_seq_one_letter_code
_entity_poly.pdbx_strand_id
1 'polypeptide(L)'
;DHKIDILASTTVIEVGMDIPDANIMIIENAERYGLAQLHQLRGRIGRSDKKGFCFIIPAKNSSKDVTERLKFFAECNDGFKIAEYDLYRRGPGEVYGNMQSGMPELKIADIFDIDLFKKAKEAYKILNSKDKLENN
;
A
#
# COMPACT_ATOMS: atom_id res chain seq x y z
N ASP A 1 -30.71 -3.23 3.08
CA ASP A 1 -31.28 -2.72 4.35
C ASP A 1 -30.61 -1.51 4.99
N HIS A 2 -29.40 -1.05 4.60
CA HIS A 2 -28.79 0.20 5.13
C HIS A 2 -29.01 0.46 6.64
N LYS A 3 -28.96 -0.58 7.48
CA LYS A 3 -29.22 -0.44 8.92
C LYS A 3 -28.08 0.26 9.66
N ILE A 4 -26.92 0.35 9.01
CA ILE A 4 -25.70 0.93 9.55
C ILE A 4 -25.05 1.73 8.41
N ASP A 5 -25.05 3.05 8.56
CA ASP A 5 -24.43 3.97 7.59
C ASP A 5 -22.97 4.30 7.94
N ILE A 6 -22.56 4.02 9.17
CA ILE A 6 -21.23 4.32 9.70
C ILE A 6 -20.70 3.13 10.52
N LEU A 7 -19.51 2.68 10.17
CA LEU A 7 -18.74 1.70 10.95
C LEU A 7 -17.54 2.39 11.60
N ALA A 8 -17.51 2.44 12.93
CA ALA A 8 -16.34 2.83 13.69
C ALA A 8 -15.63 1.58 14.23
N SER A 9 -14.35 1.43 13.95
CA SER A 9 -13.55 0.30 14.43
C SER A 9 -12.08 0.70 14.58
N THR A 10 -11.33 -0.13 15.29
CA THR A 10 -9.87 -0.03 15.42
C THR A 10 -9.18 -0.68 14.21
N THR A 11 -7.85 -0.74 14.21
CA THR A 11 -7.04 -1.42 13.17
C THR A 11 -7.50 -2.86 12.88
N VAL A 12 -8.21 -3.50 13.81
CA VAL A 12 -8.85 -4.83 13.68
C VAL A 12 -10.07 -4.82 12.75
N ILE A 13 -10.06 -4.03 11.67
CA ILE A 13 -10.84 -4.34 10.44
C ILE A 13 -9.98 -5.22 9.50
N GLU A 14 -8.76 -5.58 9.89
CA GLU A 14 -7.80 -6.35 9.11
C GLU A 14 -8.40 -7.66 8.54
N VAL A 15 -9.38 -8.27 9.22
CA VAL A 15 -10.03 -9.51 8.77
C VAL A 15 -11.16 -9.26 7.76
N GLY A 16 -10.78 -9.05 6.49
CA GLY A 16 -11.58 -9.44 5.31
C GLY A 16 -12.92 -8.76 5.03
N MET A 17 -13.35 -7.76 5.80
CA MET A 17 -14.60 -7.05 5.51
C MET A 17 -14.38 -6.02 4.40
N ASP A 18 -14.92 -6.32 3.22
CA ASP A 18 -15.13 -5.40 2.11
C ASP A 18 -16.51 -4.75 2.26
N ILE A 19 -16.59 -3.42 2.11
CA ILE A 19 -17.85 -2.69 2.24
C ILE A 19 -18.05 -1.91 0.93
N PRO A 20 -18.57 -2.57 -0.14
CA PRO A 20 -18.62 -2.00 -1.49
C PRO A 20 -19.42 -0.69 -1.59
N ASP A 21 -20.42 -0.53 -0.74
CA ASP A 21 -21.27 0.67 -0.66
C ASP A 21 -20.60 1.85 0.08
N ALA A 22 -19.48 1.60 0.79
CA ALA A 22 -18.76 2.65 1.47
C ALA A 22 -17.96 3.50 0.47
N ASN A 23 -18.27 4.79 0.45
CA ASN A 23 -17.61 5.77 -0.42
C ASN A 23 -16.72 6.75 0.36
N ILE A 24 -16.68 6.66 1.68
CA ILE A 24 -15.86 7.52 2.54
C ILE A 24 -15.11 6.63 3.54
N MET A 25 -13.81 6.83 3.65
CA MET A 25 -12.95 6.25 4.68
C MET A 25 -12.24 7.36 5.43
N ILE A 26 -12.21 7.27 6.75
CA ILE A 26 -11.46 8.19 7.62
C ILE A 26 -10.53 7.34 8.48
N ILE A 27 -9.23 7.60 8.39
CA ILE A 27 -8.18 6.89 9.14
C ILE A 27 -7.55 7.89 10.11
N GLU A 28 -7.91 7.75 11.39
CA GLU A 28 -7.30 8.49 12.49
C GLU A 28 -5.96 7.89 12.89
N ASN A 29 -5.02 8.74 13.34
CA ASN A 29 -3.65 8.37 13.67
C ASN A 29 -2.96 7.56 12.54
N ALA A 30 -3.11 8.03 11.30
CA ALA A 30 -2.64 7.35 10.09
C ALA A 30 -1.13 7.07 10.10
N GLU A 31 -0.35 7.79 10.91
CA GLU A 31 1.09 7.58 11.07
C GLU A 31 1.46 6.20 11.63
N ARG A 32 0.52 5.54 12.32
CA ARG A 32 0.72 4.20 12.89
C ARG A 32 0.74 3.09 11.84
N TYR A 33 0.32 3.40 10.61
CA TYR A 33 0.23 2.44 9.52
C TYR A 33 1.39 2.62 8.54
N GLY A 34 1.90 1.49 8.05
CA GLY A 34 2.76 1.46 6.87
C GLY A 34 2.00 1.89 5.62
N LEU A 35 2.70 2.41 4.61
CA LEU A 35 2.07 2.91 3.39
C LEU A 35 1.31 1.82 2.61
N ALA A 36 1.84 0.59 2.62
CA ALA A 36 1.17 -0.56 2.01
C ALA A 36 -0.16 -0.89 2.72
N GLN A 37 -0.22 -0.79 4.05
CA GLN A 37 -1.45 -1.02 4.82
C GLN A 37 -2.49 0.05 4.50
N LEU A 38 -2.09 1.33 4.44
CA LEU A 38 -2.97 2.43 4.04
C LEU A 38 -3.52 2.23 2.62
N HIS A 39 -2.69 1.75 1.69
CA HIS A 39 -3.11 1.42 0.32
C HIS A 39 -4.15 0.30 0.29
N GLN A 40 -3.93 -0.76 1.06
CA GLN A 40 -4.89 -1.86 1.19
C GLN A 40 -6.21 -1.39 1.80
N LEU A 41 -6.18 -0.58 2.87
CA LEU A 41 -7.39 0.01 3.48
C LEU A 41 -8.16 0.87 2.48
N ARG A 42 -7.47 1.76 1.76
CA ARG A 42 -8.07 2.59 0.70
C ARG A 42 -8.77 1.74 -0.37
N GLY A 43 -8.25 0.55 -0.69
CA GLY A 43 -8.85 -0.38 -1.67
C GLY A 43 -10.13 -1.09 -1.21
N ARG A 44 -10.57 -0.90 0.04
CA ARG A 44 -11.82 -1.45 0.59
C ARG A 44 -13.04 -0.53 0.42
N ILE A 45 -12.86 0.64 -0.20
CA ILE A 45 -13.95 1.59 -0.49
C ILE A 45 -13.98 1.94 -1.98
N GLY A 46 -15.08 2.54 -2.43
CA GLY A 46 -15.19 3.09 -3.79
C GLY A 46 -15.15 2.04 -4.90
N ARG A 47 -15.71 0.85 -4.62
CA ARG A 47 -15.86 -0.25 -5.61
C ARG A 47 -17.15 -0.17 -6.42
N SER A 48 -18.11 0.65 -5.99
CA SER A 48 -19.31 0.97 -6.75
C SER A 48 -19.05 2.08 -7.78
N ASP A 49 -20.03 2.41 -8.61
CA ASP A 49 -19.94 3.50 -9.61
C ASP A 49 -19.79 4.90 -8.99
N LYS A 50 -19.70 4.99 -7.66
CA LYS A 50 -19.58 6.22 -6.87
C LYS A 50 -18.12 6.49 -6.53
N LYS A 51 -17.72 7.77 -6.60
CA LYS A 51 -16.37 8.19 -6.21
C LYS A 51 -16.11 7.93 -4.73
N GLY A 52 -15.03 7.21 -4.42
CA GLY A 52 -14.52 7.01 -3.08
C GLY A 52 -13.59 8.14 -2.62
N PHE A 53 -13.69 8.54 -1.36
CA PHE A 53 -12.79 9.49 -0.70
C PHE A 53 -12.15 8.84 0.52
N CYS A 54 -10.82 8.93 0.62
CA CYS A 54 -10.06 8.45 1.77
C CYS A 54 -9.37 9.64 2.43
N PHE A 55 -9.74 9.90 3.68
CA PHE A 55 -9.15 10.92 4.53
C PHE A 55 -8.20 10.26 5.52
N ILE A 56 -6.97 10.78 5.59
CA ILE A 56 -5.96 10.35 6.55
C ILE A 56 -5.71 11.51 7.51
N ILE A 57 -5.75 11.22 8.80
CA ILE A 57 -5.59 12.21 9.85
C ILE A 57 -4.40 11.78 10.70
N PRO A 58 -3.26 12.49 10.57
CA PRO A 58 -2.11 12.22 11.44
C PRO A 58 -2.35 12.77 12.84
N ALA A 59 -1.62 12.24 13.83
CA ALA A 59 -1.57 12.84 15.16
C ALA A 59 -1.08 14.30 15.11
N LYS A 60 -1.61 15.14 16.01
CA LYS A 60 -1.38 16.61 16.04
C LYS A 60 0.10 17.03 16.04
N ASN A 61 0.97 16.22 16.65
CA ASN A 61 2.40 16.50 16.80
C ASN A 61 3.27 15.57 15.94
N SER A 62 2.78 15.17 14.76
CA SER A 62 3.54 14.30 13.86
C SER A 62 4.81 14.96 13.36
N SER A 63 5.87 14.17 13.22
CA SER A 63 7.14 14.66 12.66
C SER A 63 6.96 15.11 11.20
N LYS A 64 7.89 15.94 10.72
CA LYS A 64 7.94 16.35 9.31
C LYS A 64 8.07 15.13 8.39
N ASP A 65 8.89 14.17 8.81
CA ASP A 65 9.12 12.89 8.15
C ASP A 65 7.80 12.11 7.93
N VAL A 66 6.98 11.97 8.98
CA VAL A 66 5.65 11.35 8.93
C VAL A 66 4.72 12.13 8.00
N THR A 67 4.74 13.46 8.10
CA THR A 67 3.87 14.33 7.30
C THR A 67 4.16 14.19 5.80
N GLU A 68 5.44 14.17 5.41
CA GLU A 68 5.86 13.95 4.02
C GLU A 68 5.46 12.57 3.53
N ARG A 69 5.57 11.53 4.38
CA ARG A 69 5.17 10.16 4.05
C ARG A 69 3.68 10.07 3.73
N LEU A 70 2.85 10.63 4.61
CA LEU A 70 1.40 10.62 4.45
C LEU A 70 0.94 11.52 3.30
N LYS A 71 1.64 12.63 3.05
CA LYS A 71 1.37 13.48 1.89
C LYS A 71 1.64 12.75 0.57
N PHE A 72 2.76 12.02 0.48
CA PHE A 72 3.03 11.17 -0.68
C PHE A 72 1.92 10.14 -0.91
N PHE A 73 1.42 9.51 0.16
CA PHE A 73 0.28 8.60 0.06
C PHE A 73 -0.99 9.27 -0.45
N ALA A 74 -1.30 10.47 0.04
CA ALA A 74 -2.49 11.22 -0.36
C ALA A 74 -2.45 11.64 -1.84
N GLU A 75 -1.27 11.92 -2.38
CA GLU A 75 -1.06 12.35 -3.77
C GLU A 75 -0.87 11.17 -4.75
N CYS A 76 -0.52 9.98 -4.25
CA CYS A 76 -0.19 8.82 -5.07
C CYS A 76 -1.26 7.72 -5.03
N ASN A 77 -1.83 7.39 -6.20
CA ASN A 77 -2.76 6.27 -6.32
C ASN A 77 -2.11 4.94 -6.75
N ASP A 78 -0.88 4.98 -7.26
CA ASP A 78 -0.18 3.81 -7.78
C ASP A 78 0.46 2.98 -6.65
N GLY A 79 -0.01 1.74 -6.48
CA GLY A 79 0.49 0.83 -5.45
C GLY A 79 1.97 0.47 -5.61
N PHE A 80 2.50 0.43 -6.83
CA PHE A 80 3.91 0.16 -7.07
C PHE A 80 4.79 1.34 -6.62
N LYS A 81 4.39 2.57 -6.93
CA LYS A 81 5.11 3.77 -6.47
C LYS A 81 5.07 3.92 -4.95
N ILE A 82 3.96 3.53 -4.34
CA ILE A 82 3.82 3.45 -2.88
C ILE A 82 4.83 2.46 -2.29
N ALA A 83 4.93 1.26 -2.86
CA ALA A 83 5.89 0.25 -2.42
C ALA A 83 7.35 0.68 -2.62
N GLU A 84 7.69 1.27 -3.76
CA GLU A 84 9.03 1.82 -4.05
C GLU A 84 9.41 2.91 -3.04
N TYR A 85 8.48 3.82 -2.73
CA TYR A 85 8.71 4.88 -1.75
C TYR A 85 8.87 4.34 -0.32
N ASP A 86 8.05 3.38 0.09
CA ASP A 86 8.16 2.73 1.41
C ASP A 86 9.51 2.01 1.58
N LEU A 87 9.95 1.29 0.53
CA LEU A 87 11.25 0.62 0.49
C LEU A 87 12.43 1.60 0.57
N TYR A 88 12.37 2.68 -0.22
CA TYR A 88 13.39 3.73 -0.19
C TYR A 88 13.55 4.35 1.21
N ARG A 89 12.44 4.57 1.91
CA ARG A 89 12.44 5.23 3.23
C ARG A 89 12.87 4.34 4.39
N ARG A 90 12.60 3.04 4.35
CA ARG A 90 13.12 2.09 5.35
C ARG A 90 14.64 1.90 5.23
N GLY A 91 15.20 2.21 4.07
CA GLY A 91 16.61 2.02 3.78
C GLY A 91 17.01 0.53 3.74
N PRO A 92 18.23 0.22 3.26
CA PRO A 92 18.72 -1.15 3.13
C PRO A 92 18.98 -1.85 4.49
N GLY A 93 18.88 -1.15 5.62
CA GLY A 93 19.30 -1.63 6.94
C GLY A 93 18.25 -2.41 7.73
N GLU A 94 16.95 -2.18 7.53
CA GLU A 94 15.90 -2.93 8.26
C GLU A 94 15.56 -4.28 7.61
N VAL A 95 15.95 -4.50 6.36
CA VAL A 95 15.88 -5.83 5.72
C VAL A 95 16.93 -6.78 6.33
N TYR A 96 17.99 -6.23 6.93
CA TYR A 96 19.17 -6.97 7.41
C TYR A 96 19.49 -6.79 8.90
N GLY A 97 18.65 -6.13 9.72
CA GLY A 97 19.04 -5.72 11.08
C GLY A 97 18.07 -6.09 12.20
N ASN A 98 18.36 -7.20 12.88
CA ASN A 98 18.02 -7.49 14.30
C ASN A 98 16.56 -7.81 14.67
N MET A 99 16.02 -8.93 14.18
CA MET A 99 15.24 -9.89 14.99
C MET A 99 14.85 -11.12 14.16
N GLN A 100 15.73 -12.12 14.07
CA GLN A 100 15.26 -13.50 14.05
C GLN A 100 16.36 -14.45 14.54
N SER A 101 16.15 -14.96 15.75
CA SER A 101 16.79 -16.17 16.23
C SER A 101 16.42 -17.33 15.30
N GLY A 102 17.37 -17.74 14.47
CA GLY A 102 17.41 -19.06 13.84
C GLY A 102 16.59 -19.23 12.56
N MET A 103 17.15 -18.81 11.42
CA MET A 103 17.17 -19.60 10.17
C MET A 103 18.14 -18.96 9.16
N PRO A 104 18.74 -19.76 8.24
CA PRO A 104 20.03 -19.47 7.62
C PRO A 104 19.96 -18.32 6.61
N GLU A 105 21.05 -17.54 6.55
CA GLU A 105 21.29 -16.45 5.59
C GLU A 105 20.91 -16.89 4.17
N LEU A 106 19.89 -16.24 3.61
CA LEU A 106 19.57 -16.37 2.19
C LEU A 106 20.72 -15.76 1.37
N LYS A 107 21.64 -16.62 0.92
CA LYS A 107 22.63 -16.35 -0.14
C LYS A 107 22.00 -16.29 -1.53
N ILE A 108 20.83 -15.64 -1.67
CA ILE A 108 20.12 -15.59 -2.94
C ILE A 108 19.75 -14.15 -3.24
N ALA A 109 20.48 -13.60 -4.21
CA ALA A 109 20.18 -12.42 -5.00
C ALA A 109 19.95 -11.13 -4.22
N ASP A 110 20.82 -10.15 -4.47
CA ASP A 110 20.62 -8.78 -4.05
C ASP A 110 19.25 -8.30 -4.55
N ILE A 111 18.32 -8.02 -3.62
CA ILE A 111 16.99 -7.47 -3.95
C ILE A 111 17.11 -6.09 -4.61
N PHE A 112 18.29 -5.49 -4.57
CA PHE A 112 18.67 -4.26 -5.26
C PHE A 112 19.26 -4.48 -6.65
N ASP A 113 19.13 -5.66 -7.28
CA ASP A 113 19.32 -5.78 -8.73
C ASP A 113 18.16 -5.04 -9.45
N ILE A 114 18.29 -3.71 -9.47
CA ILE A 114 17.41 -2.76 -10.14
C ILE A 114 17.26 -3.15 -11.62
N ASP A 115 18.29 -3.76 -12.21
CA ASP A 115 18.24 -4.23 -13.59
C ASP A 115 17.35 -5.48 -13.71
N LEU A 116 17.39 -6.39 -12.74
CA LEU A 116 16.45 -7.52 -12.66
C LEU A 116 15.01 -7.04 -12.47
N PHE A 117 14.77 -6.07 -11.57
CA PHE A 117 13.44 -5.50 -11.35
C PHE A 117 12.90 -4.77 -12.59
N LYS A 118 13.75 -4.00 -13.28
CA LYS A 118 13.41 -3.36 -14.56
C LYS A 118 13.07 -4.40 -15.63
N LYS A 119 13.88 -5.46 -15.76
CA LYS A 119 13.62 -6.57 -16.70
C LYS A 119 12.29 -7.26 -16.41
N ALA A 120 11.98 -7.51 -15.14
CA ALA A 120 10.70 -8.09 -14.73
C ALA A 120 9.52 -7.17 -15.09
N LYS A 121 9.66 -5.86 -14.86
CA LYS A 121 8.64 -4.84 -15.20
C LYS A 121 8.44 -4.72 -16.72
N GLU A 122 9.51 -4.81 -17.50
CA GLU A 122 9.43 -4.85 -18.97
C GLU A 122 8.77 -6.13 -19.48
N ALA A 123 9.16 -7.29 -18.94
CA ALA A 123 8.54 -8.58 -19.29
C ALA A 123 7.03 -8.57 -18.99
N TYR A 124 6.61 -8.02 -17.85
CA TYR A 124 5.21 -7.85 -17.49
C TYR A 124 4.44 -6.96 -18.48
N LYS A 125 5.05 -5.84 -18.93
CA LYS A 125 4.44 -4.98 -19.96
C LYS A 125 4.28 -5.71 -21.29
N ILE A 126 5.27 -6.51 -21.69
CA ILE A 126 5.22 -7.29 -22.92
C ILE A 126 4.08 -8.31 -22.86
N LEU A 127 3.96 -9.05 -21.75
CA LEU A 127 2.88 -10.04 -21.56
C LEU A 127 1.48 -9.40 -21.66
N ASN A 128 1.26 -8.27 -20.97
CA ASN A 128 -0.01 -7.54 -21.06
C ASN A 128 -0.29 -6.91 -22.43
N SER A 129 0.75 -6.63 -23.23
CA SER A 129 0.57 -6.12 -24.59
C SER A 129 0.26 -7.22 -25.61
N LYS A 130 0.67 -8.47 -25.34
CA LYS A 130 0.39 -9.63 -26.20
C LYS A 130 -1.03 -10.19 -26.00
N ASP A 131 -1.60 -10.06 -24.80
CA ASP A 131 -3.02 -10.43 -24.54
C ASP A 131 -4.04 -9.60 -25.34
N LYS A 132 -3.64 -8.45 -25.90
CA LYS A 132 -4.47 -7.65 -26.82
C LYS A 132 -4.40 -8.09 -28.28
N LEU A 133 -3.46 -8.98 -28.66
CA LEU A 133 -3.27 -9.43 -30.04
C LEU A 133 -3.84 -10.84 -30.29
N GLU A 134 -4.15 -11.62 -29.26
CA GLU A 134 -4.72 -12.97 -29.40
C GLU A 134 -6.26 -13.02 -29.24
N ASN A 135 -6.93 -11.87 -29.11
CA ASN A 135 -8.40 -11.76 -29.06
C ASN A 135 -9.01 -11.04 -30.28
N ASN A 136 -8.41 -11.18 -31.47
CA ASN A 136 -9.04 -10.82 -32.75
C ASN A 136 -8.99 -11.99 -33.72
#